data_AF-A0A7Y9SXV9-F1
#
_entry.id   AF-A0A7Y9SXV9-F1
#
_cell.length_a   1.000
_cell.length_b   1.000
_cell.length_c   1.000
_cell.angle_alpha   90.00
_cell.angle_beta   90.00
_cell.angle_gamma   90.00
#
_symmetry.space_group_name_H-M   'P 1'
#
loop_
_entity.id
_entity.type
_entity.pdbx_description
1 polymer ?
#
loop_
_entity_poly.entity_id
_entity_poly.type
_entity_poly.pdbx_seq_one_letter_code
_entity_poly.pdbx_strand_id
1 'polypeptide(L)' 'MHQGIVRRVADLALQIEPDRAAVLEWILHSPLPTLDGQTTFELACEGQGERVVALLDTLLRQGDPVLPRG' A
#
# COMPACT_ATOMS: atom_id res chain seq x y z
N MET A 1 2.12 -18.15 4.89
CA MET A 1 2.31 -16.87 4.16
C MET A 1 1.16 -16.73 3.18
N HIS A 2 0.30 -15.71 3.32
CA HIS A 2 -0.69 -15.37 2.29
C HIS A 2 0.06 -14.83 1.07
N GLN A 3 0.47 -15.71 0.15
CA GLN A 3 1.37 -15.39 -0.98
C GLN A 3 0.85 -14.29 -1.91
N GLY A 4 -0.39 -13.82 -1.76
CA GLY A 4 -0.96 -12.73 -2.54
C GLY A 4 -0.85 -11.33 -1.92
N ILE A 5 -0.62 -11.18 -0.60
CA ILE A 5 -0.84 -9.87 0.04
C ILE A 5 0.20 -8.83 -0.35
N VAL A 6 1.49 -9.21 -0.38
CA VAL A 6 2.58 -8.32 -0.80
C VAL A 6 2.40 -7.89 -2.25
N ARG A 7 1.99 -8.83 -3.12
CA ARG A 7 1.69 -8.53 -4.53
C ARG A 7 0.52 -7.56 -4.67
N ARG A 8 -0.57 -7.80 -3.93
CA ARG A 8 -1.74 -6.92 -3.94
C ARG A 8 -1.40 -5.51 -3.46
N VAL A 9 -0.59 -5.40 -2.41
CA VAL A 9 -0.10 -4.10 -1.95
C VAL A 9 0.77 -3.42 -3.01
N ALA A 10 1.67 -4.15 -3.65
CA ALA A 10 2.49 -3.61 -4.74
C ALA A 10 1.64 -3.14 -5.92
N ASP A 11 0.61 -3.90 -6.32
CA ASP A 11 -0.30 -3.53 -7.41
C ASP A 11 -1.10 -2.24 -7.09
N LEU A 12 -1.43 -2.00 -5.83
CA LEU A 12 -2.07 -0.75 -5.38
C LEU A 12 -1.07 0.41 -5.30
N ALA A 13 0.10 0.18 -4.73
CA ALA A 13 1.15 1.20 -4.61
C ALA A 13 1.63 1.69 -5.99
N LEU A 14 1.69 0.80 -7.00
CA LEU A 14 2.05 1.14 -8.37
C LEU A 14 1.04 2.07 -9.07
N GLN A 15 -0.18 2.18 -8.57
CA GLN A 15 -1.15 3.15 -9.07
C GLN A 15 -0.87 4.56 -8.55
N ILE A 16 -0.13 4.68 -7.45
CA ILE A 16 0.27 5.95 -6.83
C ILE A 16 1.67 6.36 -7.32
N GLU A 17 2.63 5.44 -7.28
CA GLU A 17 4.01 5.63 -7.70
C GLU A 17 4.39 4.61 -8.78
N PRO A 18 4.56 5.03 -10.05
CA PRO A 18 4.84 4.11 -11.15
C PRO A 18 6.25 3.48 -11.11
N ASP A 19 7.20 4.02 -10.35
CA ASP A 19 8.54 3.44 -10.20
C ASP A 19 8.50 2.17 -9.33
N ARG A 20 8.73 1.03 -9.98
CA ARG A 20 8.79 -0.29 -9.34
C ARG A 20 9.88 -0.40 -8.29
N ALA A 21 11.04 0.24 -8.50
CA ALA A 21 12.14 0.22 -7.55
C ALA A 21 11.76 0.99 -6.28
N ALA A 22 11.17 2.17 -6.45
CA ALA A 22 10.68 2.98 -5.33
C ALA A 22 9.56 2.26 -4.54
N VAL A 23 8.61 1.61 -5.23
CA VAL A 23 7.57 0.82 -4.57
C VAL A 23 8.17 -0.35 -3.79
N LEU A 24 9.14 -1.06 -4.36
CA LEU A 24 9.81 -2.17 -3.67
C LEU A 24 10.58 -1.68 -2.43
N GLU A 25 11.32 -0.58 -2.57
CA GLU A 25 12.05 0.05 -1.46
C GLU A 25 11.09 0.47 -0.35
N TRP A 26 9.96 1.09 -0.70
CA TRP A 26 8.93 1.45 0.27
C TRP A 26 8.37 0.23 1.00
N ILE A 27 8.03 -0.86 0.28
CA ILE A 27 7.50 -2.08 0.89
C ILE A 27 8.47 -2.67 1.94
N LEU A 28 9.76 -2.65 1.64
CA LEU A 28 10.79 -3.32 2.43
C LEU A 28 11.38 -2.45 3.54
N HIS A 29 11.43 -1.13 3.35
CA HIS A 29 12.29 -0.27 4.16
C HIS A 29 11.61 0.98 4.70
N SER A 30 10.38 1.30 4.28
CA SER A 30 9.67 2.48 4.79
C SER A 30 8.72 2.11 5.93
N PRO A 31 8.99 2.54 7.17
CA PRO A 31 8.06 2.39 8.29
C PRO A 31 6.78 3.16 8.03
N LEU A 32 5.63 2.57 8.38
CA LEU A 32 4.33 3.22 8.31
C LEU A 32 3.94 3.76 9.69
N PRO A 33 3.99 5.09 9.94
CA PRO A 33 3.72 5.65 11.26
C PRO A 33 2.30 5.36 11.78
N THR A 34 1.34 5.21 10.87
CA THR A 34 -0.06 4.90 11.19
C THR A 34 -0.28 3.43 11.54
N LEU A 35 0.71 2.57 11.31
CA LEU A 35 0.68 1.13 11.57
C LEU A 35 1.85 0.74 12.48
N ASP A 36 1.94 1.43 13.62
CA ASP A 36 2.90 1.16 14.70
C ASP A 36 4.39 1.25 14.28
N GLY A 37 4.67 1.94 13.17
CA GLY A 37 6.03 2.06 12.64
C GLY A 37 6.55 0.81 11.94
N GLN A 38 5.69 -0.15 11.62
CA GLN A 38 6.08 -1.35 10.87
C GLN A 38 6.12 -1.08 9.37
N THR A 39 6.98 -1.79 8.66
CA THR A 39 6.98 -1.81 7.20
C THR A 39 5.83 -2.65 6.67
N THR A 40 5.47 -2.42 5.40
CA THR A 40 4.50 -3.26 4.69
C THR A 40 4.90 -4.74 4.70
N PHE A 41 6.19 -5.02 4.53
CA PHE A 41 6.68 -6.40 4.51
C PHE A 41 6.53 -7.11 5.86
N GLU A 42 6.85 -6.43 6.96
CA GLU A 42 6.67 -6.96 8.31
C GLU A 42 5.18 -7.25 8.59
N LEU A 43 4.31 -6.28 8.29
CA LEU A 43 2.86 -6.44 8.43
C LEU A 43 2.33 -7.61 7.59
N ALA A 44 2.84 -7.79 6.37
CA ALA A 44 2.47 -8.92 5.53
C ALA A 44 2.91 -10.26 6.13
N CYS A 45 4.13 -10.33 6.70
CA CYS A 45 4.64 -11.52 7.37
C CYS A 45 3.81 -11.90 8.59
N GLU A 46 3.30 -10.90 9.32
CA GLU A 46 2.42 -11.07 10.49
C GLU A 46 0.96 -11.33 10.14
N GLY A 47 0.60 -11.36 8.84
CA GLY A 47 -0.78 -11.54 8.39
C GLY A 47 -1.64 -10.28 8.51
N GLN A 48 -1.04 -9.12 8.79
CA GLN A 48 -1.68 -7.82 8.92
C GLN A 48 -1.70 -7.00 7.63
N GLY A 49 -1.22 -7.55 6.50
CA GLY A 49 -1.09 -6.81 5.24
C GLY A 49 -2.40 -6.24 4.66
N GLU A 50 -3.57 -6.78 5.03
CA GLU A 50 -4.88 -6.19 4.66
C GLU A 50 -5.08 -4.78 5.24
N ARG A 51 -4.44 -4.45 6.37
CA ARG A 51 -4.47 -3.08 6.93
C ARG A 51 -3.78 -2.09 5.97
N VAL A 52 -2.68 -2.51 5.34
CA VAL A 52 -1.97 -1.71 4.35
C VAL A 52 -2.80 -1.55 3.08
N VAL A 53 -3.47 -2.62 2.63
CA VAL A 53 -4.42 -2.58 1.50
C VAL A 53 -5.52 -1.55 1.74
N ALA A 54 -6.16 -1.57 2.91
CA ALA A 54 -7.24 -0.64 3.24
C ALA A 54 -6.75 0.83 3.28
N LEU A 55 -5.52 1.05 3.75
CA LEU A 55 -4.90 2.37 3.75
C LEU A 55 -4.65 2.88 2.33
N LEU A 56 -4.07 2.05 1.45
CA LEU A 56 -3.84 2.41 0.05
C LEU A 56 -5.15 2.63 -0.72
N ASP A 57 -6.17 1.81 -0.49
CA ASP A 57 -7.49 1.96 -1.12
C ASP A 57 -8.14 3.30 -0.70
N THR A 58 -7.99 3.70 0.57
CA THR A 58 -8.46 5.00 1.04
C THR A 58 -7.73 6.15 0.36
N LEU A 59 -6.39 6.07 0.24
CA LEU A 59 -5.60 7.09 -0.45
C LEU A 59 -5.98 7.21 -1.94
N LEU A 60 -6.16 6.08 -2.62
CA LEU A 60 -6.57 6.06 -4.02
C LEU A 60 -7.96 6.67 -4.23
N ARG A 61 -8.91 6.41 -3.30
CA ARG A 61 -10.24 7.05 -3.34
C ARG A 61 -10.20 8.55 -3.04
N GLN A 62 -9.26 9.00 -2.21
CA GLN A 62 -9.08 10.42 -1.88
C GLN A 62 -8.36 11.18 -3.01
N GLY A 63 -7.53 10.48 -3.79
CA GLY A 63 -6.86 10.99 -4.98
C GLY A 63 -7.72 11.03 -6.24
N ASP A 64 -8.96 10.52 -6.19
CA ASP A 64 -9.95 10.64 -7.26
C ASP A 64 -10.73 11.96 -7.04
N PRO A 65 -10.40 13.07 -7.72
CA PRO A 65 -11.30 14.20 -7.73
C PRO A 65 -12.56 13.73 -8.46
N VAL A 66 -13.61 13.43 -7.69
CA VAL A 66 -14.98 13.42 -8.19
C VAL A 66 -15.22 14.79 -8.83
N LEU A 67 -14.90 14.90 -10.12
CA LEU A 67 -15.36 15.99 -10.95
C LEU A 67 -16.87 15.81 -11.05
N PRO A 68 -17.69 16.77 -10.58
CA PRO A 68 -19.11 16.74 -10.87
C PRO A 68 -19.24 16.81 -12.39
N ARG A 69 -19.75 15.74 -13.01
CA ARG A 69 -20.22 15.80 -14.39
C ARG A 69 -21.42 16.74 -14.41
N GLY A 70 -21.14 18.00 -14.70
CA GLY A 70 -22.13 18.98 -15.15
C GLY A 70 -22.60 18.68 -16.57
#